data_AF-A0A409Y7Q2-F1
#
_entry.id   AF-A0A409Y7Q2-F1
#
_cell.length_a   1.000
_cell.length_b   1.000
_cell.length_c   1.000
_cell.angle_alpha   90.00
_cell.angle_beta   90.00
_cell.angle_gamma   90.00
#
_symmetry.space_group_name_H-M   'P 1'
#
loop_
_entity.id
_entity.type
_entity.pdbx_description
1 polymer ?
#
loop_
_entity_poly.entity_id
_entity_poly.type
_entity_poly.pdbx_seq_one_letter_code
_entity_poly.pdbx_strand_id
1 'polypeptide(L)'
;MDGPSLKHVEEQKRLPSSDEIRPTIGAAQSDPADPSNIPMLRVLFQSRRTMADEDLDIDDQAKPVQPPADENSANLAADNRRLREELREAKIKLLQAENERKRLQQWVKSLEKELSQSYQKAQMELGIWEEEVVELRPLKKQVELLTKAHQLSEARRLQTMSENGQLLAEIEQAKKQSWEITARRGDGTDTKAQHFDIDAANIEEVHGANSSELASTSPNGKEGTLHPVLFRDKSDSDVWRKILSHIPYPDGIHGPKQELTLRANAGYPRYDREFLQQFQPFCQEKPASLPPWLEVMTGGPAELTGIQWKLTRGPRIKVKKQGAQ
;
A
#
# COMPACT_ATOMS: atom_id res chain seq x y z
N MET A 1 55.75 -13.50 25.68
CA MET A 1 54.43 -12.84 25.71
C MET A 1 53.89 -12.95 24.30
N ASP A 2 53.41 -14.16 24.01
CA ASP A 2 53.05 -14.62 22.68
C ASP A 2 51.66 -14.12 22.30
N GLY A 3 51.57 -13.38 21.20
CA GLY A 3 50.31 -12.90 20.63
C GLY A 3 49.67 -13.98 19.75
N PRO A 4 48.33 -14.12 19.74
CA PRO A 4 47.68 -15.15 18.96
C PRO A 4 47.65 -14.77 17.47
N SER A 5 48.21 -15.68 16.66
CA SER A 5 48.16 -15.69 15.20
C SER A 5 46.73 -16.04 14.73
N LEU A 6 46.02 -15.05 14.20
CA LEU A 6 44.74 -15.21 13.50
C LEU A 6 45.01 -15.76 12.09
N LYS A 7 44.89 -17.08 11.93
CA LYS A 7 44.84 -17.73 10.62
C LYS A 7 43.48 -17.44 9.98
N HIS A 8 43.49 -16.68 8.90
CA HIS A 8 42.38 -16.56 7.95
C HIS A 8 42.06 -17.95 7.37
N VAL A 9 40.83 -18.42 7.58
CA VAL A 9 40.25 -19.58 6.88
C VAL A 9 39.49 -19.00 5.69
N GLU A 10 40.10 -19.08 4.52
CA GLU A 10 39.52 -18.70 3.24
C GLU A 10 38.72 -19.88 2.69
N GLU A 11 37.46 -19.99 3.12
CA GLU A 11 36.53 -21.02 2.66
C GLU A 11 35.90 -20.58 1.33
N GLN A 12 36.56 -20.94 0.23
CA GLN A 12 36.02 -20.80 -1.13
C GLN A 12 34.79 -21.70 -1.33
N LYS A 13 33.60 -21.16 -1.08
CA LYS A 13 32.34 -21.74 -1.57
C LYS A 13 32.21 -21.48 -3.07
N ARG A 14 32.67 -22.43 -3.89
CA ARG A 14 32.27 -22.56 -5.29
C ARG A 14 30.78 -22.88 -5.34
N LEU A 15 29.96 -21.92 -5.77
CA LEU A 15 28.59 -22.18 -6.17
C LEU A 15 28.60 -22.81 -7.58
N PRO A 16 27.83 -23.90 -7.81
CA PRO A 16 27.72 -24.50 -9.13
C PRO A 16 26.92 -23.60 -10.09
N SER A 17 27.38 -23.59 -11.34
CA SER A 17 26.78 -22.94 -12.52
C SER A 17 25.31 -23.33 -12.69
N SER A 18 24.45 -22.35 -12.99
CA SER A 18 23.00 -22.51 -13.18
C SER A 18 22.59 -22.99 -14.59
N ASP A 19 23.53 -23.41 -15.42
CA ASP A 19 23.25 -23.92 -16.76
C ASP A 19 23.32 -25.46 -16.77
N GLU A 20 22.22 -26.13 -16.43
CA GLU A 20 21.81 -27.47 -16.95
C GLU A 20 20.77 -28.12 -16.04
N ILE A 21 19.51 -27.68 -16.10
CA ILE A 21 18.37 -28.56 -15.82
C ILE A 21 17.30 -28.28 -16.86
N ARG A 22 17.41 -28.96 -18.01
CA ARG A 22 16.26 -29.20 -18.91
C ARG A 22 15.47 -30.38 -18.34
N PRO A 23 14.21 -30.20 -17.90
CA PRO A 23 13.33 -31.33 -17.75
C PRO A 23 12.75 -31.67 -19.12
N THR A 24 13.18 -32.80 -19.68
CA THR A 24 12.47 -33.50 -20.76
C THR A 24 11.16 -34.02 -20.17
N ILE A 25 10.11 -33.20 -20.18
CA ILE A 25 8.75 -33.66 -19.92
C ILE A 25 8.21 -34.17 -21.24
N GLY A 26 8.18 -35.50 -21.36
CA GLY A 26 7.48 -36.20 -22.41
C GLY A 26 6.01 -35.79 -22.41
N ALA A 27 5.52 -35.38 -23.56
CA ALA A 27 4.13 -35.15 -23.84
C ALA A 27 3.36 -36.49 -23.72
N ALA A 28 2.80 -36.75 -22.54
CA ALA A 28 1.64 -37.62 -22.43
C ALA A 28 0.41 -36.72 -22.57
N GLN A 29 -0.12 -36.65 -23.79
CA GLN A 29 -1.50 -36.26 -24.06
C GLN A 29 -2.42 -37.24 -23.33
N SER A 30 -2.79 -36.92 -22.10
CA SER A 30 -4.00 -37.46 -21.48
C SER A 30 -5.08 -36.39 -21.62
N ASP A 31 -5.99 -36.61 -22.56
CA ASP A 31 -7.19 -35.82 -22.76
C ASP A 31 -7.91 -35.59 -21.41
N PRO A 32 -8.25 -34.35 -21.06
CA PRO A 32 -9.06 -34.08 -19.88
C PRO A 32 -10.48 -34.58 -20.13
N ALA A 33 -10.75 -35.77 -19.60
CA ALA A 33 -12.02 -36.21 -19.05
C ALA A 33 -13.25 -35.54 -19.67
N ASP A 34 -13.72 -36.13 -20.77
CA ASP A 34 -15.05 -35.90 -21.30
C ASP A 34 -16.10 -36.17 -20.21
N PRO A 35 -16.87 -35.15 -19.76
CA PRO A 35 -17.90 -35.32 -18.73
C PRO A 35 -19.12 -36.13 -19.23
N SER A 36 -19.12 -36.61 -20.48
CA SER A 36 -20.17 -37.45 -21.05
C SER A 36 -20.16 -38.90 -20.53
N ASN A 37 -19.06 -39.38 -19.94
CA ASN A 37 -18.90 -40.81 -19.61
C ASN A 37 -19.21 -41.23 -18.16
N ILE A 38 -20.13 -40.52 -17.49
CA ILE A 38 -20.75 -41.00 -16.23
C ILE A 38 -22.28 -41.16 -16.40
N PRO A 39 -22.79 -42.06 -17.27
CA PRO A 39 -24.23 -42.29 -17.34
C PRO A 39 -24.75 -43.27 -16.27
N MET A 40 -23.91 -44.02 -15.55
CA MET A 40 -24.42 -45.11 -14.68
C MET A 40 -24.79 -44.69 -13.25
N LEU A 41 -24.13 -43.68 -12.66
CA LEU A 41 -24.40 -43.29 -11.27
C LEU A 41 -25.55 -42.28 -11.12
N ARG A 42 -25.96 -41.62 -12.21
CA ARG A 42 -27.10 -40.68 -12.20
C ARG A 42 -28.46 -41.39 -12.21
N VAL A 43 -28.53 -42.58 -12.81
CA VAL A 43 -29.77 -43.38 -12.90
C VAL A 43 -30.15 -43.99 -11.54
N LEU A 44 -29.17 -44.38 -10.72
CA LEU A 44 -29.44 -44.95 -9.39
C LEU A 44 -29.91 -43.90 -8.36
N PHE A 45 -29.63 -42.61 -8.58
CA PHE A 45 -30.07 -41.54 -7.67
C PHE A 45 -31.45 -40.96 -8.02
N GLN A 46 -31.93 -41.13 -9.26
CA GLN A 46 -33.28 -40.68 -9.65
C GLN A 46 -34.38 -41.67 -9.20
N SER A 47 -34.07 -42.96 -9.03
CA SER A 47 -35.05 -43.97 -8.57
C SER A 47 -35.36 -43.95 -7.06
N ARG A 48 -34.68 -43.14 -6.24
CA ARG A 48 -34.96 -43.03 -4.78
C ARG A 48 -35.73 -41.78 -4.36
N ARG A 49 -36.04 -40.86 -5.30
CA ARG A 49 -36.67 -39.57 -4.96
C ARG A 49 -38.19 -39.53 -5.10
N THR A 50 -38.81 -40.58 -5.63
CA THR A 50 -40.26 -40.64 -5.86
C THR A 50 -41.02 -41.44 -4.81
N MET A 51 -40.37 -41.89 -3.71
CA MET A 51 -41.04 -42.66 -2.64
C MET A 51 -41.02 -41.98 -1.27
N ALA A 52 -40.56 -40.72 -1.17
CA ALA A 52 -40.49 -40.01 0.11
C ALA A 52 -41.68 -39.08 0.38
N ASP A 53 -42.50 -38.79 -0.65
CA ASP A 53 -43.66 -37.89 -0.57
C ASP A 53 -45.00 -38.64 -0.73
N GLU A 54 -45.02 -39.98 -0.69
CA GLU A 54 -46.28 -40.71 -0.49
C GLU A 54 -46.68 -40.60 0.99
N ASP A 55 -47.48 -39.58 1.25
CA ASP A 55 -48.40 -39.38 2.36
C ASP A 55 -48.65 -40.64 3.20
N LEU A 56 -47.98 -40.72 4.34
CA LEU A 56 -48.48 -41.45 5.51
C LEU A 56 -49.56 -40.62 6.20
N ASP A 57 -50.59 -40.24 5.45
CA ASP A 57 -51.93 -40.00 5.99
C ASP A 57 -52.56 -41.37 6.27
N ILE A 58 -51.92 -42.15 7.16
CA ILE A 58 -52.59 -43.28 7.78
C ILE A 58 -53.55 -42.64 8.79
N ASP A 59 -54.76 -42.40 8.29
CA ASP A 59 -55.96 -42.04 9.04
C ASP A 59 -55.98 -42.76 10.39
N ASP A 60 -55.85 -41.95 11.45
CA ASP A 60 -55.93 -42.31 12.86
C ASP A 60 -57.40 -42.65 13.25
N GLN A 61 -58.11 -43.39 12.40
CA GLN A 61 -59.48 -43.88 12.63
C GLN A 61 -59.52 -45.20 13.41
N ALA A 62 -58.47 -45.52 14.16
CA ALA A 62 -58.52 -46.60 15.13
C ALA A 62 -59.48 -46.21 16.26
N LYS A 63 -60.72 -46.70 16.17
CA LYS A 63 -61.73 -46.63 17.24
C LYS A 63 -61.08 -47.00 18.57
N PRO A 64 -61.29 -46.21 19.64
CA PRO A 64 -60.74 -46.49 20.95
C PRO A 64 -61.31 -47.80 21.49
N VAL A 65 -60.55 -48.89 21.34
CA VAL A 65 -60.82 -50.15 22.02
C VAL A 65 -60.59 -49.90 23.51
N GLN A 66 -61.59 -50.20 24.34
CA GLN A 66 -61.50 -49.99 25.78
C GLN A 66 -60.32 -50.79 26.35
N PRO A 67 -59.45 -50.15 27.15
CA PRO A 67 -58.28 -50.82 27.71
C PRO A 67 -58.73 -51.91 28.71
N PRO A 68 -58.12 -53.11 28.68
CA PRO A 68 -58.32 -54.11 29.73
C PRO A 68 -57.81 -53.56 31.07
N ALA A 69 -58.51 -53.88 32.16
CA ALA A 69 -58.36 -53.28 33.49
C ALA A 69 -57.10 -53.71 34.27
N ASP A 70 -56.05 -54.19 33.59
CA ASP A 70 -54.83 -54.66 34.23
C ASP A 70 -53.82 -53.50 34.32
N GLU A 71 -53.35 -53.19 35.53
CA GLU A 71 -52.40 -52.08 35.80
C GLU A 71 -51.12 -52.15 34.93
N ASN A 72 -50.68 -53.36 34.57
CA ASN A 72 -49.54 -53.57 33.67
C ASN A 72 -49.80 -53.06 32.23
N SER A 73 -51.05 -53.05 31.77
CA SER A 73 -51.43 -52.53 30.45
C SER A 73 -51.36 -51.00 30.38
N ALA A 74 -51.70 -50.32 31.48
CA ALA A 74 -51.68 -48.86 31.55
C ALA A 74 -50.25 -48.29 31.47
N ASN A 75 -49.28 -48.92 32.15
CA ASN A 75 -47.88 -48.52 32.08
C ASN A 75 -47.30 -48.70 30.67
N LEU A 76 -47.59 -49.82 30.02
CA LEU A 76 -47.17 -50.07 28.64
C LEU A 76 -47.78 -49.06 27.65
N ALA A 77 -49.03 -48.63 27.86
CA ALA A 77 -49.66 -47.62 27.03
C ALA A 77 -49.02 -46.23 27.23
N ALA A 78 -48.64 -45.87 28.45
CA ALA A 78 -47.94 -44.63 28.74
C ALA A 78 -46.54 -44.59 28.11
N ASP A 79 -45.78 -45.68 28.22
CA ASP A 79 -44.45 -45.81 27.61
C ASP A 79 -44.52 -45.72 26.08
N ASN A 80 -45.52 -46.37 25.46
CA ASN A 80 -45.75 -46.26 24.02
C ASN A 80 -46.09 -44.83 23.58
N ARG A 81 -46.86 -44.07 24.38
CA ARG A 81 -47.13 -42.66 24.09
C ARG A 81 -45.87 -41.82 24.17
N ARG A 82 -45.03 -42.05 25.18
CA ARG A 82 -43.75 -41.35 25.34
C ARG A 82 -42.81 -41.63 24.17
N LEU A 83 -42.66 -42.89 23.78
CA LEU A 83 -41.84 -43.28 22.62
C LEU A 83 -42.32 -42.64 21.32
N ARG A 84 -43.64 -42.53 21.11
CA ARG A 84 -44.20 -41.85 19.94
C ARG A 84 -43.88 -40.35 19.93
N GLU A 85 -43.92 -39.71 21.09
CA GLU A 85 -43.59 -38.28 21.18
C GLU A 85 -42.09 -38.04 20.98
N GLU A 86 -41.24 -38.85 21.60
CA GLU A 86 -39.79 -38.82 21.39
C GLU A 86 -39.43 -39.04 19.90
N LEU A 87 -40.14 -39.94 19.21
CA LEU A 87 -39.97 -40.16 17.77
C LEU A 87 -40.40 -38.96 16.92
N ARG A 88 -41.50 -38.27 17.28
CA ARG A 88 -41.94 -37.03 16.60
C ARG A 88 -40.94 -35.91 16.78
N GLU A 89 -40.46 -35.70 18.01
CA GLU A 89 -39.43 -34.71 18.30
C GLU A 89 -38.12 -35.01 17.54
N ALA A 90 -37.70 -36.28 17.51
CA ALA A 90 -36.52 -36.70 16.75
C ALA A 90 -36.68 -36.42 15.24
N LYS A 91 -37.87 -36.68 14.67
CA LYS A 91 -38.18 -36.40 13.27
C LYS A 91 -38.13 -34.90 12.96
N ILE A 92 -38.66 -34.05 13.84
CA ILE A 92 -38.59 -32.59 13.70
C ILE A 92 -37.14 -32.11 13.75
N LYS A 93 -36.36 -32.59 14.72
CA LYS A 93 -34.93 -32.24 14.85
C LYS A 93 -34.13 -32.68 13.61
N LEU A 94 -34.40 -33.86 13.06
CA LEU A 94 -33.76 -34.35 11.84
C LEU A 94 -34.08 -33.47 10.64
N LEU A 95 -35.35 -33.09 10.47
CA LEU A 95 -35.78 -32.19 9.39
C LEU A 95 -35.14 -30.80 9.51
N GLN A 96 -35.05 -30.26 10.73
CA GLN A 96 -34.34 -29.00 10.99
C GLN A 96 -32.85 -29.11 10.63
N ALA A 97 -32.17 -30.17 11.07
CA ALA A 97 -30.77 -30.39 10.74
C ALA A 97 -30.53 -30.55 9.23
N GLU A 98 -31.45 -31.20 8.50
CA GLU A 98 -31.37 -31.31 7.05
C GLU A 98 -31.52 -29.96 6.35
N ASN A 99 -32.45 -29.11 6.82
CA ASN A 99 -32.63 -27.76 6.29
C ASN A 99 -31.41 -26.87 6.57
N GLU A 100 -30.83 -26.97 7.77
CA GLU A 100 -29.57 -26.28 8.11
C GLU A 100 -28.42 -26.76 7.23
N ARG A 101 -28.30 -28.07 7.00
CA ARG A 101 -27.31 -28.64 6.08
C ARG A 101 -27.47 -28.09 4.67
N LYS A 102 -28.69 -28.00 4.13
CA LYS A 102 -28.97 -27.43 2.80
C LYS A 102 -28.58 -25.95 2.74
N ARG A 103 -28.89 -25.17 3.79
CA ARG A 103 -28.51 -23.76 3.89
C ARG A 103 -26.98 -23.59 3.91
N LEU A 104 -26.27 -24.40 4.68
CA LEU A 104 -24.81 -24.39 4.72
C LEU A 104 -24.20 -24.78 3.38
N GLN A 105 -24.75 -25.78 2.69
CA GLN A 105 -24.30 -26.15 1.34
C GLN A 105 -24.46 -25.01 0.33
N GLN A 106 -25.57 -24.27 0.38
CA GLN A 106 -25.76 -23.09 -0.47
C GLN A 106 -24.76 -21.97 -0.13
N TRP A 107 -24.50 -21.77 1.16
CA TRP A 107 -23.53 -20.78 1.62
C TRP A 107 -22.10 -21.12 1.17
N VAL A 108 -21.68 -22.38 1.28
CA VAL A 108 -20.37 -22.84 0.77
C VAL A 108 -20.24 -22.60 -0.73
N LYS A 109 -21.28 -22.92 -1.51
CA LYS A 109 -21.28 -22.63 -2.97
C LYS A 109 -21.17 -21.13 -3.28
N SER A 110 -21.80 -20.28 -2.46
CA SER A 110 -21.67 -18.82 -2.59
C SER A 110 -20.23 -18.37 -2.33
N LEU A 111 -19.60 -18.90 -1.27
CA LEU A 111 -18.21 -18.60 -0.94
C LEU A 111 -17.24 -19.08 -2.02
N GLU A 112 -17.44 -20.28 -2.57
CA GLU A 112 -16.61 -20.79 -3.68
C GLU A 112 -16.71 -19.88 -4.91
N LYS A 113 -17.92 -19.37 -5.22
CA LYS A 113 -18.12 -18.41 -6.30
C LYS A 113 -17.43 -17.08 -6.03
N GLU A 114 -17.56 -16.53 -4.82
CA GLU A 114 -16.88 -15.29 -4.42
C GLU A 114 -15.35 -15.44 -4.46
N LEU A 115 -14.82 -16.56 -3.98
CA LEU A 115 -13.39 -16.87 -4.04
C LEU A 115 -12.90 -16.98 -5.49
N SER A 116 -13.65 -17.66 -6.36
CA SER A 116 -13.34 -17.76 -7.79
C SER A 116 -13.36 -16.40 -8.48
N GLN A 117 -14.32 -15.53 -8.13
CA GLN A 117 -14.39 -14.16 -8.66
C GLN A 117 -13.21 -13.31 -8.18
N SER A 118 -12.87 -13.41 -6.89
CA SER A 118 -11.71 -12.73 -6.32
C SER A 118 -10.41 -13.17 -6.98
N TYR A 119 -10.26 -14.47 -7.26
CA TYR A 119 -9.09 -15.02 -7.94
C TYR A 119 -8.98 -14.52 -9.38
N GLN A 120 -10.07 -14.54 -10.15
CA GLN A 120 -10.10 -13.99 -11.51
C GLN A 120 -9.76 -12.50 -11.53
N LYS A 121 -10.30 -11.73 -10.57
CA LYS A 121 -9.98 -10.31 -10.43
C LYS A 121 -8.49 -10.09 -10.15
N ALA A 122 -7.92 -10.85 -9.21
CA ALA A 122 -6.50 -10.78 -8.90
C ALA A 122 -5.61 -11.13 -10.11
N GLN A 123 -5.99 -12.13 -10.92
CA GLN A 123 -5.26 -12.45 -12.15
C GLN A 123 -5.32 -11.32 -13.19
N MET A 124 -6.47 -10.68 -13.37
CA MET A 124 -6.57 -9.51 -14.26
C MET A 124 -5.73 -8.34 -13.76
N GLU A 125 -5.76 -8.04 -12.45
CA GLU A 125 -4.92 -7.01 -11.86
C GLU A 125 -3.42 -7.33 -12.06
N LEU A 126 -3.02 -8.59 -11.86
CA LEU A 126 -1.63 -9.01 -12.06
C LEU A 126 -1.17 -8.85 -13.51
N GLY A 127 -2.04 -9.14 -14.50
CA GLY A 127 -1.76 -8.90 -15.91
C GLY A 127 -1.55 -7.41 -16.24
N ILE A 128 -2.36 -6.53 -15.65
CA ILE A 128 -2.20 -5.07 -15.79
C ILE A 128 -0.84 -4.62 -15.24
N TRP A 129 -0.45 -5.12 -14.06
CA TRP A 129 0.86 -4.81 -13.47
C TRP A 129 2.02 -5.34 -14.32
N GLU A 130 1.90 -6.52 -14.92
CA GLU A 130 2.92 -7.06 -15.83
C GLU A 130 3.10 -6.19 -17.07
N GLU A 131 2.00 -5.68 -17.66
CA GLU A 131 2.04 -4.74 -18.77
C GLU A 131 2.69 -3.41 -18.38
N GLU A 132 2.34 -2.84 -17.22
CA GLU A 132 2.94 -1.60 -16.72
C GLU A 132 4.45 -1.76 -16.47
N VAL A 133 4.87 -2.90 -15.91
CA VAL A 133 6.30 -3.21 -15.73
C VAL A 133 7.03 -3.35 -17.08
N VAL A 134 6.37 -3.85 -18.12
CA VAL A 134 6.92 -3.88 -19.49
C VAL A 134 7.12 -2.45 -20.02
N GLU A 135 6.16 -1.57 -19.84
CA GLU A 135 6.25 -0.16 -20.28
C GLU A 135 7.33 0.64 -19.53
N LEU A 136 7.61 0.32 -18.27
CA LEU A 136 8.66 0.99 -17.49
C LEU A 136 10.10 0.57 -17.86
N ARG A 137 10.29 -0.56 -18.56
CA ARG A 137 11.63 -1.02 -19.00
C ARG A 137 12.38 -0.01 -19.89
N PRO A 138 11.80 0.57 -20.96
CA PRO A 138 12.49 1.58 -21.76
C PRO A 138 12.82 2.85 -20.98
N LEU A 139 11.92 3.29 -20.08
CA LEU A 139 12.16 4.45 -19.23
C LEU A 139 13.34 4.22 -18.29
N LYS A 140 13.44 3.04 -17.67
CA LYS A 140 14.59 2.68 -16.83
C LYS A 140 15.91 2.75 -17.62
N LYS A 141 15.91 2.27 -18.88
CA LYS A 141 17.09 2.38 -19.77
C LYS A 141 17.42 3.83 -20.10
N GLN A 142 16.43 4.69 -20.35
CA GLN A 142 16.64 6.11 -20.61
C GLN A 142 17.22 6.84 -19.40
N VAL A 143 16.71 6.59 -18.20
CA VAL A 143 17.24 7.15 -16.96
C VAL A 143 18.68 6.71 -16.74
N GLU A 144 19.00 5.44 -17.00
CA GLU A 144 20.38 4.94 -16.90
C GLU A 144 21.32 5.64 -17.90
N LEU A 145 20.88 5.82 -19.15
CA LEU A 145 21.64 6.55 -20.18
C LEU A 145 21.85 8.02 -19.81
N LEU A 146 20.82 8.70 -19.32
CA LEU A 146 20.92 10.09 -18.85
C LEU A 146 21.87 10.21 -17.66
N THR A 147 21.83 9.26 -16.73
CA THR A 147 22.74 9.22 -15.58
C THR A 147 24.18 9.05 -16.03
N LYS A 148 24.46 8.13 -16.98
CA LYS A 148 25.80 7.95 -17.56
C LYS A 148 26.28 9.20 -18.31
N ALA A 149 25.40 9.84 -19.07
CA ALA A 149 25.72 11.08 -19.78
C ALA A 149 26.06 12.22 -18.81
N HIS A 150 25.31 12.34 -17.72
CA HIS A 150 25.59 13.32 -16.68
C HIS A 150 26.94 13.07 -16.00
N GLN A 151 27.22 11.83 -15.58
CA GLN A 151 28.51 11.46 -15.01
C GLN A 151 29.68 11.75 -15.96
N LEU A 152 29.52 11.48 -17.27
CA LEU A 152 30.53 11.81 -18.28
C LEU A 152 30.73 13.32 -18.40
N SER A 153 29.65 14.11 -18.35
CA SER A 153 29.72 15.57 -18.39
C SER A 153 30.44 16.16 -17.17
N GLU A 154 30.19 15.60 -15.98
CA GLU A 154 30.87 16.01 -14.75
C GLU A 154 32.35 15.65 -14.77
N ALA A 155 32.69 14.43 -15.23
CA ALA A 155 34.08 14.01 -15.40
C ALA A 155 34.85 14.94 -16.35
N ARG A 156 34.23 15.33 -17.48
CA ARG A 156 34.81 16.33 -18.39
C ARG A 156 35.01 17.69 -17.72
N ARG A 157 34.03 18.14 -16.93
CA ARG A 157 34.14 19.42 -16.20
C ARG A 157 35.28 19.40 -15.19
N LEU A 158 35.48 18.30 -14.48
CA LEU A 158 36.60 18.15 -13.55
C LEU A 158 37.95 18.09 -14.28
N GLN A 159 38.00 17.44 -15.44
CA GLN A 159 39.19 17.43 -16.28
C GLN A 159 39.57 18.83 -16.76
N THR A 160 38.62 19.62 -17.28
CA THR A 160 38.90 21.00 -17.73
C THR A 160 39.31 21.92 -16.57
N MET A 161 38.75 21.73 -15.37
CA MET A 161 39.21 22.44 -14.18
C MET A 161 40.66 22.09 -13.81
N SER A 162 41.07 20.82 -13.96
CA SER A 162 42.44 20.39 -13.74
C SER A 162 43.41 20.97 -14.78
N GLU A 163 43.05 20.93 -16.07
CA GLU A 163 43.84 21.51 -17.16
C GLU A 163 44.01 23.03 -16.99
N ASN A 164 42.93 23.74 -16.66
CA ASN A 164 42.98 25.17 -16.36
C ASN A 164 43.85 25.47 -15.13
N GLY A 165 43.82 24.60 -14.11
CA GLY A 165 44.70 24.70 -12.94
C GLY A 165 46.20 24.55 -13.30
N GLN A 166 46.53 23.64 -14.21
CA GLN A 166 47.90 23.46 -14.72
C GLN A 166 48.36 24.69 -15.54
N LEU A 167 47.51 25.20 -16.43
CA LEU A 167 47.81 26.41 -17.21
C LEU A 167 48.05 27.64 -16.31
N LEU A 168 47.25 27.80 -15.24
CA LEU A 168 47.47 28.88 -14.28
C LEU A 168 48.82 28.76 -13.57
N ALA A 169 49.22 27.53 -13.19
CA ALA A 169 50.52 27.29 -12.58
C ALA A 169 51.68 27.58 -13.54
N GLU A 170 51.54 27.21 -14.83
CA GLU A 170 52.53 27.50 -15.87
C GLU A 170 52.67 29.01 -16.12
N ILE A 171 51.55 29.74 -16.18
CA ILE A 171 51.55 31.21 -16.28
C ILE A 171 52.27 31.84 -15.08
N GLU A 172 52.03 31.33 -13.86
CA GLU A 172 52.70 31.85 -12.67
C GLU A 172 54.21 31.56 -12.68
N GLN A 173 54.61 30.38 -13.15
CA GLN A 173 56.01 30.02 -13.32
C GLN A 173 56.70 30.88 -14.39
N ALA A 174 56.06 31.11 -15.53
CA ALA A 174 56.56 31.99 -16.59
C ALA A 174 56.72 33.44 -16.10
N LYS A 175 55.77 33.93 -15.29
CA LYS A 175 55.89 35.23 -14.61
C LYS A 175 57.14 35.28 -13.73
N LYS A 176 57.36 34.26 -12.88
CA LYS A 176 58.56 34.18 -12.01
C LYS A 176 59.86 34.21 -12.82
N GLN A 177 59.93 33.45 -13.91
CA GLN A 177 61.10 33.44 -14.80
C GLN A 177 61.34 34.79 -15.49
N SER A 178 60.27 35.45 -15.97
CA SER A 178 60.37 36.78 -16.59
C SER A 178 60.96 37.83 -15.63
N TRP A 179 60.49 37.84 -14.38
CA TRP A 179 61.04 38.69 -13.32
C TRP A 179 62.52 38.41 -13.02
N GLU A 180 62.97 37.16 -13.13
CA GLU A 180 64.38 36.80 -12.91
C GLU A 180 65.28 37.26 -14.07
N ILE A 181 64.78 37.24 -15.31
CA ILE A 181 65.49 37.74 -16.49
C ILE A 181 65.65 39.27 -16.42
N THR A 182 64.60 40.01 -16.04
CA THR A 182 64.69 41.47 -15.88
C THR A 182 65.62 41.86 -14.73
N ALA A 183 65.63 41.11 -13.63
CA ALA A 183 66.55 41.34 -12.50
C ALA A 183 68.02 41.14 -12.87
N ARG A 184 68.35 40.14 -13.72
CA ARG A 184 69.73 39.88 -14.16
C ARG A 184 70.24 40.89 -15.18
N ARG A 185 69.36 41.62 -15.87
CA ARG A 185 69.76 42.50 -16.97
C ARG A 185 70.41 43.81 -16.54
N GLY A 186 70.44 44.15 -15.24
CA GLY A 186 71.41 45.06 -14.60
C GLY A 186 71.79 46.34 -15.36
N ASP A 187 70.95 46.82 -16.26
CA ASP A 187 71.22 47.96 -17.11
C ASP A 187 70.55 49.15 -16.45
N GLY A 188 71.35 49.86 -15.65
CA GLY A 188 71.02 51.15 -15.07
C GLY A 188 70.96 52.23 -16.14
N THR A 189 70.14 52.04 -17.17
CA THR A 189 69.71 53.14 -18.02
C THR A 189 68.49 53.77 -17.37
N ASP A 190 68.72 54.91 -16.71
CA ASP A 190 67.74 55.91 -16.31
C ASP A 190 66.93 56.38 -17.53
N THR A 191 66.04 55.53 -18.02
CA THR A 191 64.99 55.94 -18.95
C THR A 191 63.79 56.33 -18.11
N LYS A 192 63.73 57.63 -17.82
CA LYS A 192 62.54 58.39 -17.40
C LYS A 192 61.28 57.68 -17.93
N ALA A 193 60.55 57.05 -17.02
CA ALA A 193 59.26 56.45 -17.30
C ALA A 193 58.32 57.55 -17.82
N GLN A 194 58.06 57.55 -19.12
CA GLN A 194 56.85 58.14 -19.65
C GLN A 194 55.70 57.30 -19.09
N HIS A 195 55.04 57.88 -18.09
CA HIS A 195 53.73 57.48 -17.61
C HIS A 195 52.79 57.55 -18.82
N PHE A 196 52.60 56.42 -19.51
CA PHE A 196 51.51 56.28 -20.46
C PHE A 196 50.25 56.13 -19.62
N ASP A 197 49.60 57.26 -19.35
CA ASP A 197 48.20 57.30 -18.96
C ASP A 197 47.39 56.70 -20.10
N ILE A 198 47.15 55.40 -20.03
CA ILE A 198 46.13 54.77 -20.85
C ILE A 198 44.81 55.17 -20.21
N ASP A 199 44.20 56.21 -20.77
CA ASP A 199 42.86 56.67 -20.43
C ASP A 199 41.88 55.48 -20.42
N ALA A 200 41.42 55.13 -19.23
CA ALA A 200 40.43 54.08 -18.96
C ALA A 200 39.01 54.47 -19.41
N ALA A 201 38.88 55.25 -20.48
CA ALA A 201 37.63 55.88 -20.90
C ALA A 201 36.99 55.28 -22.17
N ASN A 202 37.54 54.20 -22.74
CA ASN A 202 36.98 53.65 -23.99
C ASN A 202 36.96 52.11 -24.05
N ILE A 203 36.28 51.49 -23.10
CA ILE A 203 35.68 50.17 -23.29
C ILE A 203 34.18 50.38 -23.44
N GLU A 204 33.78 50.94 -24.58
CA GLU A 204 32.44 50.78 -25.10
C GLU A 204 32.19 49.29 -25.37
N GLU A 205 31.33 48.71 -24.54
CA GLU A 205 30.08 48.15 -25.04
C GLU A 205 30.19 47.22 -26.27
N VAL A 206 30.69 46.01 -26.05
CA VAL A 206 30.24 44.84 -26.83
C VAL A 206 29.92 43.71 -25.87
N HIS A 207 28.82 43.87 -25.13
CA HIS A 207 28.05 42.75 -24.59
C HIS A 207 26.80 42.61 -25.45
N GLY A 208 27.05 42.22 -26.70
CA GLY A 208 26.00 41.80 -27.61
C GLY A 208 25.40 40.48 -27.12
N ALA A 209 24.12 40.56 -26.74
CA ALA A 209 23.11 39.53 -26.86
C ALA A 209 23.53 38.09 -26.50
N ASN A 210 23.21 37.69 -25.27
CA ASN A 210 22.49 36.44 -24.96
C ASN A 210 22.03 36.48 -23.50
N SER A 211 21.27 37.52 -23.15
CA SER A 211 20.42 37.50 -21.96
C SER A 211 19.11 36.85 -22.36
N SER A 212 19.11 35.51 -22.47
CA SER A 212 17.86 34.76 -22.46
C SER A 212 17.28 34.92 -21.07
N GLU A 213 16.20 35.69 -21.01
CA GLU A 213 15.11 35.63 -20.04
C GLU A 213 15.29 34.50 -19.01
N LEU A 214 15.71 34.89 -17.80
CA LEU A 214 15.24 34.25 -16.58
C LEU A 214 13.72 34.47 -16.52
N ALA A 215 12.99 33.71 -17.34
CA ALA A 215 11.63 33.35 -17.04
C ALA A 215 11.70 32.58 -15.72
N SER A 216 11.23 33.22 -14.67
CA SER A 216 10.81 32.62 -13.40
C SER A 216 9.58 31.74 -13.65
N THR A 217 9.73 30.72 -14.50
CA THR A 217 8.80 29.60 -14.55
C THR A 217 9.27 28.61 -13.49
N SER A 218 8.64 28.69 -12.31
CA SER A 218 8.57 27.56 -11.40
C SER A 218 8.12 26.33 -12.22
N PRO A 219 8.93 25.27 -12.38
CA PRO A 219 8.52 24.10 -13.15
C PRO A 219 7.40 23.30 -12.46
N ASN A 220 7.00 23.70 -11.25
CA ASN A 220 5.91 23.09 -10.51
C ASN A 220 4.84 24.12 -10.16
N GLY A 221 4.22 24.69 -11.20
CA GLY A 221 2.86 25.23 -11.14
C GLY A 221 1.80 24.14 -11.03
N LYS A 222 2.09 23.06 -10.29
CA LYS A 222 1.04 22.20 -9.75
C LYS A 222 0.83 22.69 -8.34
N GLU A 223 -0.26 23.41 -8.13
CA GLU A 223 -0.96 23.39 -6.85
C GLU A 223 -0.85 21.96 -6.34
N GLY A 224 -0.09 21.79 -5.27
CA GLY A 224 0.05 20.50 -4.62
C GLY A 224 -1.32 20.17 -4.07
N THR A 225 -2.18 19.59 -4.89
CA THR A 225 -3.28 18.75 -4.42
C THR A 225 -2.58 17.73 -3.56
N LEU A 226 -2.61 17.97 -2.24
CA LEU A 226 -2.28 17.01 -1.21
C LEU A 226 -3.28 15.88 -1.41
N HIS A 227 -3.00 15.02 -2.38
CA HIS A 227 -3.73 13.79 -2.59
C HIS A 227 -3.61 13.07 -1.25
N PRO A 228 -4.73 12.75 -0.58
CA PRO A 228 -4.68 11.83 0.53
C PRO A 228 -4.28 10.50 -0.09
N VAL A 229 -2.98 10.22 -0.12
CA VAL A 229 -2.46 8.88 -0.40
C VAL A 229 -3.16 8.00 0.63
N LEU A 230 -4.10 7.19 0.15
CA LEU A 230 -4.87 6.29 0.99
C LEU A 230 -3.90 5.22 1.50
N PHE A 231 -3.36 5.48 2.68
CA PHE A 231 -2.46 4.61 3.44
C PHE A 231 -3.14 3.27 3.66
N ARG A 232 -2.66 2.23 2.96
CA ARG A 232 -3.22 0.88 3.06
C ARG A 232 -2.38 -0.04 3.94
N ASP A 233 -1.11 0.30 4.20
CA ASP A 233 -0.19 -0.59 4.88
C ASP A 233 0.20 -0.11 6.28
N LYS A 234 0.24 -1.04 7.23
CA LYS A 234 0.60 -0.78 8.64
C LYS A 234 2.01 -0.19 8.80
N SER A 235 2.89 -0.40 7.82
CA SER A 235 4.24 0.18 7.75
C SER A 235 4.24 1.70 7.68
N ASP A 236 3.20 2.31 7.12
CA ASP A 236 3.15 3.76 6.92
C ASP A 236 2.90 4.51 8.23
N SER A 237 2.25 3.87 9.20
CA SER A 237 1.96 4.47 10.51
C SER A 237 3.24 4.71 11.33
N ASP A 238 4.27 3.88 11.17
CA ASP A 238 5.54 4.04 11.88
C ASP A 238 6.41 5.12 11.22
N VAL A 239 6.34 5.25 9.90
CA VAL A 239 6.98 6.35 9.15
C VAL A 239 6.43 7.70 9.60
N TRP A 240 5.10 7.84 9.67
CA TRP A 240 4.47 9.08 10.17
C TRP A 240 4.85 9.41 11.62
N ARG A 241 4.97 8.40 12.48
CA ARG A 241 5.40 8.61 13.87
C ARG A 241 6.83 9.15 13.94
N LYS A 242 7.71 8.62 13.09
CA LYS A 242 9.09 9.10 12.98
C LYS A 242 9.14 10.52 12.41
N ILE A 243 8.35 10.83 11.39
CA ILE A 243 8.29 12.18 10.81
C ILE A 243 7.77 13.20 11.84
N LEU A 244 6.63 12.94 12.47
CA LEU A 244 6.01 13.87 13.42
C LEU A 244 6.86 14.12 14.68
N SER A 245 7.72 13.18 15.06
CA SER A 245 8.64 13.35 16.21
C SER A 245 9.90 14.15 15.87
N HIS A 246 10.25 14.30 14.59
CA HIS A 246 11.48 14.97 14.16
C HIS A 246 11.23 16.36 13.55
N ILE A 247 9.98 16.78 13.36
CA ILE A 247 9.67 18.14 12.90
C ILE A 247 9.89 19.11 14.06
N PRO A 248 10.86 20.03 13.97
CA PRO A 248 11.03 21.07 14.98
C PRO A 248 9.88 22.08 14.85
N TYR A 249 9.24 22.38 15.98
CA TYR A 249 8.24 23.45 16.06
C TYR A 249 8.90 24.71 16.62
N PRO A 250 8.51 25.91 16.14
CA PRO A 250 9.04 27.17 16.65
C PRO A 250 8.62 27.41 18.11
N ASP A 251 9.37 28.28 18.80
CA ASP A 251 9.13 28.57 20.22
C ASP A 251 7.68 29.01 20.48
N GLY A 252 7.04 28.37 21.45
CA GLY A 252 5.64 28.62 21.81
C GLY A 252 4.61 27.81 21.01
N ILE A 253 5.03 27.04 19.98
CA ILE A 253 4.16 26.07 19.29
C ILE A 253 4.50 24.66 19.80
N HIS A 254 3.49 23.97 20.31
CA HIS A 254 3.63 22.58 20.77
C HIS A 254 3.28 21.62 19.65
N GLY A 255 4.11 20.58 19.46
CA GLY A 255 3.83 19.47 18.54
C GLY A 255 2.70 18.57 19.06
N PRO A 256 2.17 17.66 18.21
CA PRO A 256 1.07 16.79 18.59
C PRO A 256 1.48 15.80 19.69
N LYS A 257 0.58 15.53 20.65
CA LYS A 257 0.84 14.57 21.74
C LYS A 257 1.06 13.15 21.18
N GLN A 258 2.29 12.66 21.27
CA GLN A 258 2.68 11.34 20.75
C GLN A 258 1.84 10.19 21.33
N GLU A 259 1.40 10.32 22.59
CA GLU A 259 0.56 9.32 23.26
C GLU A 259 -0.79 9.07 22.56
N LEU A 260 -1.35 10.10 21.91
CA LEU A 260 -2.61 9.97 21.18
C LEU A 260 -2.43 9.23 19.86
N THR A 261 -1.27 9.41 19.22
CA THR A 261 -0.90 8.70 17.99
C THR A 261 -0.57 7.24 18.29
N LEU A 262 0.03 6.92 19.45
CA LEU A 262 0.32 5.53 19.87
C LEU A 262 -0.94 4.67 20.04
N ARG A 263 -2.07 5.29 20.42
CA ARG A 263 -3.35 4.59 20.65
C ARG A 263 -4.32 4.68 19.48
N ALA A 264 -3.93 5.33 18.39
CA ALA A 264 -4.76 5.41 17.21
C ALA A 264 -4.76 4.06 16.46
N ASN A 265 -5.92 3.69 15.90
CA ASN A 265 -5.96 2.57 14.95
C ASN A 265 -5.06 2.92 13.76
N ALA A 266 -4.32 1.92 13.26
CA ALA A 266 -3.36 2.10 12.17
C ALA A 266 -3.98 2.90 11.02
N GLY A 267 -3.30 3.99 10.61
CA GLY A 267 -3.65 4.78 9.43
C GLY A 267 -4.27 6.15 9.68
N TYR A 268 -4.64 6.52 10.91
CA TYR A 268 -5.22 7.85 11.19
C TYR A 268 -4.46 8.59 12.28
N PRO A 269 -3.76 9.70 11.96
CA PRO A 269 -3.15 10.54 12.98
C PRO A 269 -4.24 11.16 13.86
N ARG A 270 -3.99 11.19 15.17
CA ARG A 270 -4.87 11.84 16.15
C ARG A 270 -4.17 13.07 16.70
N TYR A 271 -4.88 14.18 16.66
CA TYR A 271 -4.39 15.46 17.18
C TYR A 271 -5.15 15.82 18.46
N ASP A 272 -4.45 16.31 19.47
CA ASP A 272 -5.08 16.87 20.65
C ASP A 272 -5.71 18.22 20.35
N ARG A 273 -6.69 18.58 21.18
CA ARG A 273 -7.41 19.85 21.06
C ARG A 273 -6.48 21.06 21.15
N GLU A 274 -5.50 21.02 22.04
CA GLU A 274 -4.55 22.12 22.28
C GLU A 274 -3.66 22.34 21.05
N PHE A 275 -3.18 21.27 20.41
CA PHE A 275 -2.49 21.34 19.11
C PHE A 275 -3.36 22.00 18.03
N LEU A 276 -4.60 21.53 17.85
CA LEU A 276 -5.48 22.08 16.81
C LEU A 276 -5.85 23.56 17.06
N GLN A 277 -5.98 23.97 18.33
CA GLN A 277 -6.31 25.35 18.68
C GLN A 277 -5.18 26.35 18.37
N GLN A 278 -3.93 25.90 18.32
CA GLN A 278 -2.80 26.77 17.95
C GLN A 278 -2.89 27.27 16.50
N PHE A 279 -3.60 26.55 15.62
CA PHE A 279 -3.81 26.95 14.22
C PHE A 279 -4.98 27.91 14.02
N GLN A 280 -5.85 28.07 15.02
CA GLN A 280 -7.01 28.96 14.94
C GLN A 280 -6.66 30.41 14.55
N PRO A 281 -5.62 31.08 15.11
CA PRO A 281 -5.25 32.42 14.68
C PRO A 281 -4.60 32.47 13.29
N PHE A 282 -4.14 31.35 12.73
CA PHE A 282 -3.53 31.29 11.40
C PHE A 282 -4.57 31.00 10.31
N CYS A 283 -5.61 30.22 10.62
CA CYS A 283 -6.70 29.87 9.70
C CYS A 283 -7.79 30.95 9.67
N GLN A 284 -7.42 32.22 9.47
CA GLN A 284 -8.37 33.33 9.34
C GLN A 284 -8.92 33.47 7.92
N GLU A 285 -8.14 33.06 6.92
CA GLU A 285 -8.53 33.15 5.53
C GLU A 285 -9.46 31.99 5.16
N LYS A 286 -10.62 32.33 4.58
CA LYS A 286 -11.55 31.35 4.05
C LYS A 286 -10.94 30.73 2.79
N PRO A 287 -10.74 29.41 2.72
CA PRO A 287 -10.19 28.78 1.52
C PRO A 287 -11.11 29.04 0.32
N ALA A 288 -10.50 29.28 -0.85
CA ALA A 288 -11.19 29.72 -2.07
C ALA A 288 -12.25 28.73 -2.58
N SER A 289 -12.08 27.43 -2.29
CA SER A 289 -13.10 26.41 -2.49
C SER A 289 -13.26 25.59 -1.23
N LEU A 290 -14.44 25.69 -0.63
CA LEU A 290 -14.86 24.72 0.38
C LEU A 290 -15.71 23.65 -0.33
N PRO A 291 -15.61 22.38 0.09
CA PRO A 291 -16.56 21.38 -0.37
C PRO A 291 -17.99 21.87 -0.09
N PRO A 292 -18.96 21.64 -0.99
CA PRO A 292 -20.33 22.17 -0.84
C PRO A 292 -21.00 21.81 0.49
N TRP A 293 -20.67 20.65 1.08
CA TRP A 293 -21.18 20.24 2.38
C TRP A 293 -20.61 21.04 3.55
N LEU A 294 -19.40 21.61 3.44
CA LEU A 294 -18.79 22.44 4.48
C LEU A 294 -19.22 23.91 4.36
N GLU A 295 -19.56 24.38 3.16
CA GLU A 295 -20.17 25.71 2.96
C GLU A 295 -21.51 25.83 3.69
N VAL A 296 -22.32 24.77 3.67
CA VAL A 296 -23.61 24.72 4.40
C VAL A 296 -23.41 24.79 5.92
N MET A 297 -22.30 24.26 6.46
CA MET A 297 -22.04 24.26 7.90
C MET A 297 -21.39 25.54 8.41
N THR A 298 -20.70 26.26 7.54
CA THR A 298 -19.97 27.51 7.88
C THR A 298 -20.80 28.76 7.58
N GLY A 299 -21.98 28.60 6.99
CA GLY A 299 -22.92 29.68 6.69
C GLY A 299 -23.64 30.24 7.92
N GLY A 300 -22.98 31.15 8.66
CA GLY A 300 -23.63 32.22 9.43
C GLY A 300 -24.33 31.85 10.77
N PRO A 301 -24.32 32.77 11.76
CA PRO A 301 -24.66 32.47 13.17
C PRO A 301 -26.16 32.43 13.53
N ALA A 302 -27.10 32.35 12.58
CA ALA A 302 -28.52 32.54 12.90
C ALA A 302 -29.39 31.26 13.01
N GLU A 303 -28.99 30.11 12.45
CA GLU A 303 -29.91 28.96 12.34
C GLU A 303 -29.37 27.60 12.85
N LEU A 304 -28.20 27.57 13.49
CA LEU A 304 -27.58 26.33 13.95
C LEU A 304 -28.06 25.81 15.32
N THR A 305 -29.26 26.20 15.79
CA THR A 305 -29.88 25.58 16.98
C THR A 305 -30.64 24.28 16.70
N GLY A 306 -30.70 23.84 15.43
CA GLY A 306 -31.52 22.69 15.02
C GLY A 306 -30.79 21.41 14.62
N ILE A 307 -29.46 21.41 14.46
CA ILE A 307 -28.74 20.21 13.99
C ILE A 307 -28.51 19.26 15.18
N GLN A 308 -29.49 18.40 15.43
CA GLN A 308 -29.38 17.27 16.34
C GLN A 308 -28.42 16.25 15.73
N TRP A 309 -27.17 16.25 16.18
CA TRP A 309 -26.17 15.24 15.83
C TRP A 309 -26.63 13.86 16.30
N LYS A 310 -27.30 13.11 15.43
CA LYS A 310 -27.41 11.65 15.61
C LYS A 310 -26.04 11.06 15.30
N LEU A 311 -25.14 11.05 16.29
CA LEU A 311 -24.02 10.13 16.30
C LEU A 311 -24.61 8.72 16.27
N THR A 312 -24.72 8.14 15.07
CA THR A 312 -24.94 6.71 14.89
C THR A 312 -23.69 6.02 15.43
N ARG A 313 -23.74 5.66 16.71
CA ARG A 313 -22.80 4.70 17.31
C ARG A 313 -22.81 3.48 16.37
N GLY A 314 -21.66 3.18 15.78
CA GLY A 314 -21.48 2.03 14.90
C GLY A 314 -22.01 0.73 15.54
N PRO A 315 -22.30 -0.30 14.73
CA PRO A 315 -23.01 -1.49 15.16
C PRO A 315 -22.38 -2.10 16.41
N ARG A 316 -23.15 -2.08 17.50
CA ARG A 316 -22.78 -2.66 18.78
C ARG A 316 -22.83 -4.18 18.62
N ILE A 317 -21.69 -4.82 18.38
CA ILE A 317 -21.57 -6.28 18.36
C ILE A 317 -21.95 -6.78 19.76
N LYS A 318 -23.19 -7.27 19.91
CA LYS A 318 -23.63 -7.93 21.13
C LYS A 318 -23.09 -9.35 21.10
N VAL A 319 -21.98 -9.59 21.79
CA VAL A 319 -21.52 -10.94 22.08
C VAL A 319 -22.49 -11.54 23.10
N LYS A 320 -23.39 -12.40 22.63
CA LYS A 320 -24.34 -13.13 23.47
C LYS A 320 -23.58 -14.28 24.13
N LYS A 321 -23.18 -14.10 25.39
CA LYS A 321 -22.61 -15.16 26.22
C LYS A 321 -23.73 -16.17 26.50
N GLN A 322 -23.73 -17.30 25.81
CA GLN A 322 -24.60 -18.42 26.17
C GLN A 322 -24.05 -19.00 27.49
N GLY A 323 -24.84 -18.85 28.54
CA GLY A 323 -24.62 -19.58 29.79
C GLY A 323 -24.98 -21.04 29.56
N ALA A 324 -24.05 -21.92 29.94
CA ALA A 324 -24.33 -23.33 30.15
C ALA A 324 -25.26 -23.47 31.36
N GLN A 325 -26.37 -24.17 31.17
CA GLN A 325 -27.10 -24.86 32.23
C GLN A 325 -27.09 -26.34 31.91
#